data_AF-A0A4S0UED7-F1
#
_entry.id   AF-A0A4S0UED7-F1
#
_cell.length_a   1.000
_cell.length_b   1.000
_cell.length_c   1.000
_cell.angle_alpha   90.00
_cell.angle_beta   90.00
_cell.angle_gamma   90.00
#
_symmetry.space_group_name_H-M   'P 1'
#
loop_
_entity.id
_entity.type
_entity.pdbx_description
1 polymer ?
#
loop_
_entity_poly.entity_id
_entity_poly.type
_entity_poly.pdbx_seq_one_letter_code
_entity_poly.pdbx_strand_id
1 'polypeptide(L)'
;LDRYFRQYLDIADKYGVGFVLDTPTWRAHPDWGEILGFSKRALASIDMQAVSWARALAAPYAARGMTVLVNGVVGPRGDGYRVETVMTPAEA
;
A
#
# COMPACT_ATOMS: atom_id res chain seq x y z
N LEU A 1 -7.49 0.01 9.72
CA LEU A 1 -6.13 -0.38 9.30
C LEU A 1 -5.07 0.10 10.30
N ASP A 2 -5.21 1.30 10.88
CA ASP A 2 -4.31 1.84 11.91
C ASP A 2 -3.86 0.84 12.97
N ARG A 3 -4.82 0.20 13.65
CA ARG A 3 -4.52 -0.73 14.75
C ARG A 3 -3.53 -1.81 14.34
N TYR A 4 -3.65 -2.35 13.13
CA TYR A 4 -2.78 -3.39 12.61
C TYR A 4 -1.36 -2.86 12.40
N PHE A 5 -1.21 -1.73 11.70
CA PHE A 5 0.11 -1.19 11.39
C PHE A 5 0.81 -0.52 12.58
N ARG A 6 0.04 0.07 13.53
CA ARG A 6 0.59 0.64 14.76
C ARG A 6 1.36 -0.38 15.59
N GLN A 7 0.87 -1.61 15.66
CA GLN A 7 1.58 -2.67 16.40
C GLN A 7 3.00 -2.88 15.87
N TYR A 8 3.20 -2.86 14.54
CA TYR A 8 4.52 -3.02 13.94
C TYR A 8 5.37 -1.76 14.04
N LEU A 9 4.76 -0.57 13.89
CA LEU A 9 5.45 0.71 14.09
C LEU A 9 5.93 0.87 15.55
N ASP A 10 5.12 0.46 16.52
CA ASP A 10 5.47 0.47 17.94
C ASP A 10 6.63 -0.49 18.25
N ILE A 11 6.68 -1.64 17.58
CA ILE A 11 7.82 -2.56 17.68
C ILE A 11 9.08 -1.90 17.10
N ALA A 12 9.01 -1.30 15.92
CA ALA A 12 10.15 -0.64 15.29
C ALA A 12 10.69 0.52 16.17
N ASP A 13 9.78 1.34 16.68
CA ASP A 13 10.09 2.47 17.58
C ASP A 13 10.76 1.99 18.88
N LYS A 14 10.23 0.92 19.48
CA LYS A 14 10.79 0.30 20.69
C LYS A 14 12.24 -0.14 20.51
N TYR A 15 12.61 -0.64 19.33
CA TYR A 15 13.96 -1.13 19.03
C TYR A 15 14.84 -0.12 18.29
N GLY A 16 14.34 1.10 18.04
CA GLY A 16 15.10 2.15 17.38
C GLY A 16 15.47 1.82 15.93
N VAL A 17 14.64 1.04 15.22
CA VAL A 17 14.86 0.66 13.82
C VAL A 17 13.90 1.39 12.88
N GLY A 18 14.30 1.54 11.61
CA GLY A 18 13.42 2.11 10.59
C GLY A 18 12.28 1.17 10.20
N PHE A 19 11.27 1.70 9.50
CA PHE A 19 10.11 0.94 9.05
C PHE A 19 9.69 1.30 7.62
N VAL A 20 9.35 0.30 6.80
CA VAL A 20 8.71 0.49 5.49
C VAL A 20 7.22 0.23 5.65
N LEU A 21 6.42 1.29 5.51
CA LEU A 21 4.97 1.26 5.66
C LEU A 21 4.29 1.16 4.29
N ASP A 22 3.72 0.00 4.04
CA ASP A 22 2.96 -0.31 2.83
C ASP A 22 1.59 0.39 2.80
N THR A 23 1.23 0.93 1.64
CA THR A 23 -0.17 1.30 1.37
C THR A 23 -1.02 0.04 1.15
N PRO A 24 -2.29 0.02 1.61
CA PRO A 24 -3.22 -1.09 1.41
C PRO A 24 -3.79 -1.14 -0.01
N THR A 25 -2.93 -1.08 -1.03
CA THR A 25 -3.30 -0.85 -2.45
C THR A 25 -2.96 -2.04 -3.36
N TRP A 26 -2.63 -3.21 -2.81
CA TRP A 26 -2.28 -4.41 -3.59
C TRP A 26 -3.26 -4.72 -4.73
N ARG A 27 -4.57 -4.56 -4.51
CA ARG A 27 -5.61 -4.77 -5.55
C ARG A 27 -6.22 -3.47 -6.08
N ALA A 28 -5.67 -2.30 -5.74
CA ALA A 28 -6.19 -1.02 -6.20
C ALA A 28 -5.66 -0.67 -7.60
N HIS A 29 -5.98 -1.52 -8.59
CA HIS A 29 -5.58 -1.31 -9.99
C HIS A 29 -6.70 -1.73 -10.94
N PRO A 30 -6.63 -1.36 -12.24
CA PRO A 30 -7.75 -1.47 -13.17
C PRO A 30 -8.38 -2.86 -13.28
N ASP A 31 -7.60 -3.95 -13.37
CA ASP A 31 -8.17 -5.29 -13.56
C ASP A 31 -9.05 -5.74 -12.38
N TRP A 32 -8.60 -5.56 -11.13
CA TRP A 32 -9.45 -5.82 -9.96
C TRP A 32 -10.58 -4.80 -9.82
N GLY A 33 -10.31 -3.55 -10.17
CA GLY A 33 -11.31 -2.49 -10.14
C GLY A 33 -12.50 -2.79 -11.05
N GLU A 34 -12.25 -3.31 -12.25
CA GLU A 34 -13.29 -3.71 -13.18
C GLU A 34 -14.17 -4.85 -12.63
N ILE A 35 -13.54 -5.90 -12.07
CA ILE A 35 -14.26 -7.01 -11.41
C ILE A 35 -15.14 -6.49 -10.26
N LEU A 36 -14.69 -5.48 -9.53
CA LEU A 36 -15.36 -4.92 -8.37
C LEU A 36 -16.28 -3.72 -8.70
N GLY A 37 -16.40 -3.31 -9.97
CA GLY A 37 -17.25 -2.20 -10.41
C GLY A 37 -16.71 -0.79 -10.09
N PHE A 38 -15.41 -0.63 -9.87
CA PHE A 38 -14.76 0.66 -9.63
C PHE A 38 -14.33 1.34 -10.94
N SER A 39 -14.64 2.64 -11.06
CA SER A 39 -14.09 3.46 -12.12
C SER A 39 -12.59 3.76 -11.89
N LYS A 40 -11.86 4.04 -12.96
CA LYS A 40 -10.45 4.51 -12.89
C LYS A 40 -10.28 5.73 -11.98
N ARG A 41 -11.24 6.66 -11.99
CA ARG A 41 -11.24 7.84 -11.11
C ARG A 41 -11.39 7.47 -9.64
N ALA A 42 -12.24 6.48 -9.34
CA ALA A 42 -12.42 5.98 -7.98
C ALA A 42 -11.14 5.28 -7.48
N LEU A 43 -10.50 4.45 -8.32
CA LEU A 43 -9.22 3.82 -8.00
C LEU A 43 -8.12 4.85 -7.69
N ALA A 44 -7.93 5.85 -8.56
CA ALA A 44 -6.95 6.91 -8.31
C ALA A 44 -7.23 7.67 -7.00
N SER A 45 -8.50 7.87 -6.66
CA SER A 45 -8.88 8.48 -5.37
C SER A 45 -8.54 7.59 -4.19
N ILE A 46 -8.73 6.26 -4.31
CA ILE A 46 -8.36 5.28 -3.29
C ILE A 46 -6.85 5.27 -3.06
N ASP A 47 -6.05 5.27 -4.13
CA ASP A 47 -4.59 5.29 -4.03
C ASP A 47 -4.08 6.54 -3.31
N MET A 48 -4.59 7.73 -3.68
CA MET A 48 -4.24 8.98 -3.00
C MET A 48 -4.65 8.97 -1.53
N GLN A 49 -5.83 8.44 -1.21
CA GLN A 49 -6.28 8.30 0.17
C GLN A 49 -5.40 7.34 0.97
N ALA A 50 -4.99 6.22 0.37
CA ALA A 50 -4.12 5.23 1.00
C ALA A 50 -2.72 5.81 1.31
N VAL A 51 -2.13 6.57 0.38
CA VAL A 51 -0.86 7.27 0.61
C VAL A 51 -1.00 8.34 1.70
N SER A 52 -2.07 9.14 1.66
CA SER A 52 -2.34 10.16 2.67
C SER A 52 -2.50 9.54 4.07
N TRP A 53 -3.27 8.46 4.15
CA TRP A 53 -3.45 7.68 5.37
C TRP A 53 -2.12 7.11 5.91
N ALA A 54 -1.29 6.50 5.05
CA ALA A 54 0.00 5.95 5.46
C ALA A 54 0.95 7.04 5.98
N ARG A 55 1.00 8.21 5.32
CA ARG A 55 1.78 9.37 5.78
C ARG A 55 1.30 9.88 7.12
N ALA A 56 -0.01 10.02 7.31
CA ALA A 56 -0.60 10.45 8.57
C ALA A 56 -0.30 9.45 9.71
N LEU A 57 -0.32 8.16 9.42
CA LEU A 57 0.02 7.12 10.37
C LEU A 57 1.50 7.14 10.77
N ALA A 58 2.40 7.40 9.83
CA ALA A 58 3.85 7.49 10.06
C ALA A 58 4.27 8.75 10.83
N ALA A 59 3.55 9.86 10.66
CA ALA A 59 3.95 11.18 11.16
C ALA A 59 4.33 11.24 12.66
N PRO A 60 3.57 10.62 13.60
CA PRO A 60 3.94 10.63 15.01
C PRO A 60 5.26 9.91 15.32
N TYR A 61 5.61 8.88 14.56
CA TYR A 61 6.85 8.12 14.74
C TYR A 61 8.04 8.86 14.12
N ALA A 62 7.84 9.45 12.94
CA ALA A 62 8.82 10.34 12.31
C ALA A 62 9.15 11.55 13.21
N ALA A 63 8.15 12.11 13.89
CA ALA A 63 8.36 13.18 14.88
C ALA A 63 9.20 12.75 16.10
N ARG A 64 9.30 11.46 16.40
CA ARG A 64 10.18 10.90 17.43
C ARG A 64 11.58 10.54 16.90
N GLY A 65 11.85 10.78 15.61
CA GLY A 65 13.14 10.51 14.97
C GLY A 65 13.23 9.16 14.27
N MET A 66 12.17 8.34 14.28
CA MET A 66 12.15 7.06 13.54
C MET A 66 12.07 7.31 12.03
N THR A 67 12.93 6.65 11.25
CA THR A 67 12.82 6.70 9.78
C THR A 67 11.69 5.81 9.31
N VAL A 68 10.67 6.39 8.69
CA VAL A 68 9.53 5.66 8.11
C VAL A 68 9.40 6.01 6.63
N LEU A 69 9.50 5.01 5.77
CA LEU A 69 9.29 5.14 4.33
C LEU A 69 7.88 4.66 3.98
N VAL A 70 7.15 5.41 3.17
CA VAL A 70 5.85 4.96 2.62
C VAL A 70 6.11 4.26 1.30
N ASN A 71 5.73 2.98 1.21
CA ASN A 71 5.85 2.16 0.02
C ASN A 71 4.48 2.03 -0.67
N GLY A 72 4.39 2.51 -1.90
CA GLY A 72 3.19 2.40 -2.73
C GLY A 72 3.07 0.99 -3.31
N VAL A 73 2.21 0.17 -2.71
CA VAL A 73 2.10 -1.24 -3.09
C VAL A 73 1.28 -1.39 -4.37
N VAL A 74 1.85 -2.08 -5.36
CA VAL A 74 1.19 -2.51 -6.59
C VAL A 74 1.23 -4.03 -6.66
N GLY A 75 0.06 -4.67 -6.68
CA GLY A 75 -0.04 -6.12 -6.81
C GLY A 75 -0.13 -6.58 -8.27
N PRO A 76 -0.14 -7.91 -8.48
CA PRO A 76 -0.29 -8.52 -9.79
C PRO A 76 -1.73 -8.40 -10.31
N ARG A 77 -1.87 -8.43 -11.64
CA ARG A 77 -3.18 -8.38 -12.33
C ARG A 77 -4.10 -9.55 -11.99
N GLY A 78 -3.54 -10.67 -11.51
CA GLY A 78 -4.23 -11.89 -11.10
C GLY A 78 -4.00 -12.26 -9.63
N ASP A 79 -4.00 -13.56 -9.31
CA ASP A 79 -4.04 -14.05 -7.92
C ASP A 79 -2.72 -13.92 -7.12
N GLY A 80 -1.59 -13.69 -7.80
CA GLY A 80 -0.25 -13.57 -7.23
C GLY A 80 0.46 -14.86 -6.84
N TYR A 81 -0.16 -16.03 -7.01
CA TYR A 81 0.40 -17.35 -6.69
C TYR A 81 0.36 -18.32 -7.87
N ARG A 82 -0.58 -18.15 -8.79
CA ARG A 82 -0.74 -18.89 -10.03
C ARG A 82 -0.78 -17.89 -11.18
N VAL A 83 0.21 -18.00 -12.05
CA VAL A 83 0.24 -17.22 -13.29
C VAL A 83 -0.69 -17.90 -14.29
N GLU A 84 -1.93 -17.43 -14.39
CA GLU A 84 -2.88 -17.89 -15.40
C GLU A 84 -2.64 -17.20 -16.74
N THR A 85 -2.27 -15.92 -16.71
CA THR A 85 -2.02 -15.09 -17.89
C THR A 85 -0.73 -14.29 -17.70
N VAL A 86 0.11 -14.25 -18.74
CA VAL A 86 1.33 -13.43 -18.78
C VAL A 86 1.08 -12.25 -19.71
N MET A 87 1.36 -11.04 -19.22
CA MET A 87 1.27 -9.83 -20.02
C MET A 87 2.36 -9.76 -21.08
N THR A 88 2.02 -9.21 -22.23
CA THR A 88 3.01 -8.73 -23.18
C THR A 88 3.69 -7.45 -22.65
N PRO A 89 4.88 -7.08 -23.16
CA PRO A 89 5.52 -5.82 -22.80
C PRO A 89 4.66 -4.57 -23.06
N ALA A 90 3.72 -4.63 -24.01
CA ALA A 90 2.81 -3.52 -24.31
C ALA A 90 1.66 -3.38 -23.29
N GLU A 91 1.39 -4.44 -22.53
CA GLU A 91 0.36 -4.46 -21.49
C GLU A 91 0.91 -4.11 -20.09
N ALA A 92 2.23 -4.01 -19.97
CA ALA A 92 2.98 -3.64 -18.75
C ALA A 92 3.05 -2.12 -18.55
#